data_AF-A0A3C0AVW2-F1
#
_entry.id   AF-A0A3C0AVW2-F1
#
_cell.length_a   1.000
_cell.length_b   1.000
_cell.length_c   1.000
_cell.angle_alpha   90.00
_cell.angle_beta   90.00
_cell.angle_gamma   90.00
#
_symmetry.space_group_name_H-M   'P 1'
#
loop_
_entity.id
_entity.type
_entity.pdbx_description
1 polymer ?
#
loop_
_entity_poly.entity_id
_entity_poly.type
_entity_poly.pdbx_seq_one_letter_code
_entity_poly.pdbx_strand_id
1 'polypeptide(L)' 'MGNAEDTTSGFTITDNVTDTENLLGSNVSEVTDAIKKTKKETGVTVRLLYLESFETKRKPARWARDLLESLNPAPNT' A
#
# COMPACT_ATOMS: atom_id res chain seq x y z
N MET A 1 11.40 13.55 -29.53
CA MET A 1 10.45 13.47 -28.41
C MET A 1 11.10 12.64 -27.32
N GLY A 2 11.36 13.23 -26.15
CA GLY A 2 11.98 12.52 -25.04
C GLY A 2 11.01 11.51 -24.44
N ASN A 3 11.42 10.25 -24.36
CA ASN A 3 10.87 9.34 -23.37
C ASN A 3 11.49 9.77 -22.05
N ALA A 4 10.74 10.56 -21.29
CA ALA A 4 11.01 10.69 -19.87
C ALA A 4 10.81 9.29 -19.29
N GLU A 5 11.92 8.56 -19.13
CA GLU A 5 12.03 7.64 -18.01
C GLU A 5 11.83 8.52 -16.78
N ASP A 6 10.57 8.68 -16.39
CA ASP A 6 10.20 9.28 -15.12
C ASP A 6 10.82 8.36 -14.08
N THR A 7 12.03 8.74 -13.68
CA THR A 7 12.71 8.22 -12.51
C THR A 7 11.91 8.79 -11.35
N THR A 8 10.71 8.22 -11.14
CA THR A 8 9.77 8.64 -10.11
C THR A 8 10.55 8.58 -8.80
N SER A 9 10.72 9.75 -8.21
CA SER A 9 11.64 9.95 -7.11
C SER A 9 11.16 9.19 -5.88
N GLY A 10 11.75 8.01 -5.66
CA GLY A 10 12.07 7.42 -4.35
C GLY A 10 10.93 6.95 -3.44
N PHE A 11 9.67 7.32 -3.64
CA PHE A 11 8.56 6.82 -2.83
C PHE A 11 7.20 6.92 -3.53
N THR A 12 6.33 5.94 -3.28
CA THR A 12 4.93 5.94 -3.75
C THR A 12 3.99 6.02 -2.55
N ILE A 13 3.18 7.07 -2.49
CA ILE A 13 2.08 7.17 -1.51
C ILE A 13 0.77 7.40 -2.28
N THR A 14 -0.13 6.43 -2.19
CA THR A 14 -1.51 6.46 -2.70
C THR A 14 -2.45 6.04 -1.58
N ASP A 15 -3.77 6.12 -1.82
CA ASP A 15 -4.77 5.68 -0.83
C ASP A 15 -4.58 4.25 -0.32
N ASN A 16 -4.01 3.37 -1.16
CA ASN A 16 -3.88 1.94 -0.86
C ASN A 16 -2.43 1.42 -0.85
N VAL A 17 -1.45 2.21 -1.28
CA VAL A 17 -0.03 1.81 -1.31
C VAL A 17 0.80 2.89 -0.63
N THR A 18 1.59 2.51 0.37
CA THR A 18 2.64 3.33 0.97
C THR A 18 3.96 2.59 0.78
N ASP A 19 4.87 3.16 0.01
CA ASP A 19 6.19 2.62 -0.28
C ASP A 19 7.21 3.75 -0.15
N THR A 20 7.76 3.93 1.05
CA THR A 20 8.66 5.06 1.37
C THR A 20 10.06 4.90 0.80
N GLU A 21 10.44 3.69 0.38
CA GLU A 21 11.79 3.33 -0.08
C GLU A 21 11.81 2.89 -1.56
N ASN A 22 10.71 3.08 -2.29
CA ASN A 22 10.53 2.66 -3.69
C ASN A 22 10.90 1.19 -3.93
N LEU A 23 10.50 0.30 -3.03
CA LEU A 23 10.76 -1.14 -3.14
C LEU A 23 9.98 -1.77 -4.29
N LEU A 24 8.85 -1.19 -4.67
CA LEU A 24 8.04 -1.68 -5.79
C LEU A 24 8.62 -1.30 -7.15
N GLY A 25 9.30 -0.15 -7.24
CA GLY A 25 9.86 0.37 -8.50
C GLY A 25 8.81 0.36 -9.63
N SER A 26 9.16 -0.27 -10.75
CA SER A 26 8.28 -0.37 -11.92
C SER A 26 7.01 -1.20 -11.71
N ASN A 27 6.94 -2.01 -10.63
CA ASN A 27 5.78 -2.87 -10.35
C ASN A 27 4.62 -2.13 -9.67
N VAL A 28 4.79 -0.85 -9.33
CA VAL A 28 3.78 -0.04 -8.65
C VAL A 28 2.42 -0.05 -9.38
N SER A 29 2.44 -0.01 -10.71
CA SER A 29 1.23 -0.02 -11.52
C SER A 29 0.51 -1.37 -11.43
N GLU A 30 1.26 -2.47 -11.56
CA GLU A 30 0.69 -3.82 -11.50
C GLU A 30 0.08 -4.12 -10.12
N VAL A 31 0.77 -3.74 -9.04
CA VAL A 31 0.28 -3.88 -7.67
C VAL A 31 -0.99 -3.04 -7.45
N THR A 32 -0.99 -1.80 -7.92
CA THR A 32 -2.16 -0.92 -7.81
C THR A 32 -3.36 -1.50 -8.56
N ASP A 33 -3.15 -2.07 -9.74
CA ASP A 33 -4.21 -2.68 -10.54
C ASP A 33 -4.73 -3.98 -9.91
N ALA A 34 -3.87 -4.79 -9.31
CA ALA A 34 -4.28 -5.97 -8.54
C ALA A 34 -5.14 -5.60 -7.32
N ILE A 35 -4.80 -4.52 -6.61
CA ILE A 35 -5.61 -4.00 -5.48
C ILE A 35 -6.99 -3.56 -5.99
N LYS A 36 -7.04 -2.77 -7.07
CA LYS A 36 -8.31 -2.33 -7.68
C LYS A 36 -9.16 -3.52 -8.13
N LYS A 37 -8.54 -4.52 -8.76
CA LYS A 37 -9.21 -5.74 -9.21
C LYS A 37 -9.82 -6.50 -8.02
N THR A 38 -9.07 -6.68 -6.94
CA THR A 38 -9.55 -7.35 -5.72
C THR A 38 -10.78 -6.65 -5.14
N LYS A 39 -10.74 -5.31 -5.04
CA LYS A 39 -11.89 -4.51 -4.57
C LYS A 39 -13.10 -4.68 -5.48
N LYS A 40 -12.90 -4.69 -6.80
CA LYS A 40 -13.97 -4.88 -7.78
C LYS A 40 -14.61 -6.27 -7.68
N GLU A 41 -13.80 -7.31 -7.48
CA GLU A 41 -14.25 -8.70 -7.50
C GLU A 41 -14.85 -9.16 -6.16
N THR A 42 -14.35 -8.63 -5.04
CA THR A 42 -14.68 -9.14 -3.71
C THR A 42 -15.31 -8.11 -2.78
N GLY A 43 -15.20 -6.81 -3.12
CA GLY A 43 -15.55 -5.71 -2.22
C GLY A 43 -14.47 -5.37 -1.18
N VAL A 44 -13.48 -6.24 -0.99
CA VAL A 44 -12.40 -6.08 -0.01
C VAL A 44 -11.41 -5.00 -0.45
N THR A 45 -11.08 -4.08 0.45
CA THR A 45 -10.05 -3.07 0.22
C THR A 45 -8.71 -3.55 0.79
N VAL A 46 -7.72 -3.72 -0.07
CA VAL A 46 -6.35 -4.10 0.32
C VAL A 46 -5.49 -2.84 0.45
N ARG A 47 -4.71 -2.76 1.53
CA ARG A 47 -3.71 -1.72 1.75
C ARG A 47 -2.32 -2.36 1.90
N LEU A 48 -1.35 -1.86 1.14
CA LEU A 48 0.03 -2.30 1.16
C LEU A 48 0.90 -1.20 1.78
N LEU A 49 1.65 -1.54 2.84
CA LEU A 49 2.54 -0.61 3.52
C LEU A 49 3.93 -1.21 3.63
N TYR A 50 4.90 -0.62 2.94
CA TYR A 50 6.32 -0.81 3.15
C TYR A 50 6.82 0.33 4.04
N LEU A 51 7.20 -0.03 5.26
CA LEU A 51 7.70 0.89 6.28
C LEU A 51 9.09 0.43 6.71
N GLU A 52 10.00 1.38 6.93
CA GLU A 52 11.33 1.12 7.49
C GLU A 52 11.22 0.47 8.89
N SER A 53 10.22 0.90 9.68
CA SER A 53 9.95 0.40 11.02
C SER A 53 8.47 0.57 11.36
N PHE A 54 7.94 -0.32 12.21
CA PHE A 54 6.62 -0.15 12.82
C PHE A 54 6.63 0.81 14.02
N GLU A 55 7.81 1.36 14.36
CA GLU A 55 8.06 2.27 15.49
C GLU A 55 7.54 1.75 16.83
N THR A 56 7.46 0.42 16.96
CA THR A 56 6.92 -0.24 18.14
C THR A 56 7.64 -1.55 18.41
N LYS A 57 7.73 -1.93 19.69
CA LYS A 57 8.19 -3.27 20.11
C LYS A 57 7.11 -4.34 19.89
N ARG A 58 5.91 -3.96 19.44
CA ARG A 58 4.77 -4.85 19.23
C ARG A 58 4.97 -5.67 17.95
N LYS A 59 4.41 -6.88 17.94
CA LYS A 59 4.46 -7.75 16.76
C LYS A 59 3.78 -7.06 15.57
N PRO A 60 4.31 -7.16 14.34
CA PRO A 60 3.74 -6.54 13.14
C PRO A 60 2.25 -6.82 12.93
N ALA A 61 1.81 -8.06 13.18
CA ALA A 61 0.40 -8.44 13.07
C ALA A 61 -0.52 -7.64 14.03
N ARG A 62 -0.04 -7.31 15.23
CA ARG A 62 -0.81 -6.52 16.19
C ARG A 62 -0.85 -5.05 15.77
N TRP A 63 0.27 -4.51 15.28
CA TRP A 63 0.31 -3.18 14.72
C TRP A 63 -0.66 -3.04 13.54
N ALA A 64 -0.65 -4.01 12.61
CA ALA A 64 -1.55 -4.01 11.45
C ALA A 64 -3.02 -4.07 11.87
N ARG A 65 -3.35 -4.89 12.88
CA ARG A 65 -4.71 -4.96 13.43
C ARG A 65 -5.16 -3.62 14.01
N ASP A 66 -4.32 -3.00 14.84
CA ASP A 66 -4.67 -1.74 15.48
C ASP A 66 -4.75 -0.59 14.44
N LEU A 67 -3.92 -0.61 13.39
CA LEU A 67 -4.05 0.28 12.24
C LEU A 67 -5.39 0.07 11.53
N LEU A 68 -5.75 -1.17 11.20
CA LEU A 68 -7.04 -1.49 10.58
C LEU A 68 -8.21 -1.03 11.45
N GLU A 69 -8.17 -1.24 12.76
CA GLU A 69 -9.20 -0.75 13.69
C GLU A 69 -9.27 0.79 13.69
N SER A 70 -8.13 1.49 13.64
CA SER A 70 -8.07 2.95 13.62
C SER A 70 -8.64 3.58 12.33
N LEU A 71 -8.58 2.85 11.21
CA LEU A 71 -9.13 3.29 9.93
C LEU A 71 -10.65 3.22 9.89
N ASN A 72 -11.29 2.66 10.93
CA ASN A 72 -12.73 2.46 11.04
C ASN A 72 -13.36 1.96 9.72
N PRO A 73 -12.89 0.81 9.20
CA PRO A 73 -13.32 0.30 7.91
C PRO A 73 -14.80 -0.01 7.93
N ALA A 74 -15.43 0.02 6.74
CA ALA A 74 -16.81 -0.39 6.61
C ALA A 74 -16.98 -1.85 7.12
N PRO A 75 -18.16 -2.21 7.66
CA PRO A 75 -18.45 -3.61 8.00
C PRO A 75 -18.24 -4.52 6.79
N ASN A 76 -17.66 -5.71 7.01
CA ASN A 76 -17.30 -6.68 5.96
C ASN A 76 -16.26 -6.18 4.94
N THR A 77 -15.19 -5.57 5.44
CA THR A 77 -13.95 -5.32 4.66
C THR A 77 -12.92 -6.39 4.98
#